data_AF-A0A2J8ADM3-F1
#
_entry.id   AF-A0A2J8ADM3-F1
#
_cell.length_a   1.000
_cell.length_b   1.000
_cell.length_c   1.000
_cell.angle_alpha   90.00
_cell.angle_beta   90.00
_cell.angle_gamma   90.00
#
_symmetry.space_group_name_H-M   'P 1'
#
loop_
_entity.id
_entity.type
_entity.pdbx_description
1 polymer ?
#
loop_
_entity_poly.entity_id
_entity_poly.type
_entity_poly.pdbx_seq_one_letter_code
_entity_poly.pdbx_strand_id
1 'polypeptide(L)'
;MNGICCASRSLARGLLVRQPSAAARPGLLLQRPLLGGHYCARPRASGPTRATPSGHPGVCQADEAARALPGIDWGLSFHGTEDASSLSTASSPVGAAAVLLPYSSLDAIVVLAGGQTGPESLPEWVERRLDAALSLQRLHARPCPVLLLGGGTPHKGPYLDSRGFVIHESSACAAYLVARGADPATLLKEVSSYDTVGNAYFSLTIHALPAGWRRVAVVTSDFHMPRTASLFDAMFELLYVATSDAGVFEPEVLQIRKDKEAAARLSWLRTASGLTSLRQLHAWLHDTHLCYAVRRQHEFGVPTVTDPKLLASY
;
A
#
# COMPACT_ATOMS: atom_id res chain seq x y z
N MET A 1 -70.33 -12.30 -2.89
CA MET A 1 -69.94 -13.72 -2.72
C MET A 1 -68.64 -13.74 -1.95
N ASN A 2 -68.69 -14.27 -0.71
CA ASN A 2 -67.66 -14.78 0.22
C ASN A 2 -66.35 -13.97 0.34
N GLY A 3 -65.98 -13.33 1.47
CA GLY A 3 -66.11 -13.69 2.89
C GLY A 3 -64.75 -14.23 3.38
N ILE A 4 -64.01 -13.57 4.29
CA ILE A 4 -63.85 -13.87 5.75
C ILE A 4 -62.73 -12.91 6.27
N CYS A 5 -62.95 -11.93 7.18
CA CYS A 5 -62.83 -11.93 8.67
C CYS A 5 -61.54 -12.60 9.23
N CYS A 6 -60.67 -12.04 10.10
CA CYS A 6 -60.77 -11.35 11.40
C CYS A 6 -59.44 -10.57 11.63
N ALA A 7 -59.36 -9.34 12.15
CA ALA A 7 -59.71 -8.80 13.47
C ALA A 7 -58.77 -9.20 14.65
N SER A 8 -57.76 -8.36 14.90
CA SER A 8 -57.44 -7.61 16.14
C SER A 8 -57.52 -8.25 17.54
N ARG A 9 -56.44 -8.06 18.34
CA ARG A 9 -56.31 -7.55 19.75
C ARG A 9 -54.88 -7.89 20.25
N SER A 10 -54.00 -6.99 20.71
CA SER A 10 -54.03 -5.91 21.72
C SER A 10 -53.67 -6.37 23.15
N LEU A 11 -52.69 -5.66 23.75
CA LEU A 11 -52.27 -5.54 25.17
C LEU A 11 -51.41 -6.68 25.75
N ALA A 12 -50.47 -6.49 26.68
CA ALA A 12 -49.73 -5.35 27.27
C ALA A 12 -48.85 -5.94 28.39
N ARG A 13 -47.90 -5.13 28.91
CA ARG A 13 -47.10 -5.28 30.15
C ARG A 13 -45.89 -6.23 30.03
N GLY A 14 -44.70 -5.91 30.55
CA GLY A 14 -44.24 -4.78 31.36
C GLY A 14 -42.98 -5.20 32.13
N LEU A 15 -42.09 -4.22 32.41
CA LEU A 15 -40.95 -4.27 33.34
C LEU A 15 -39.80 -5.25 32.97
N LEU A 16 -38.52 -5.07 33.30
CA LEU A 16 -37.85 -4.29 34.33
C LEU A 16 -36.38 -4.02 33.92
N VAL A 17 -35.89 -2.86 34.33
CA VAL A 17 -34.49 -2.40 34.30
C VAL A 17 -33.54 -3.36 35.02
N ARG A 18 -32.34 -3.59 34.45
CA ARG A 18 -31.09 -3.77 35.21
C ARG A 18 -29.85 -3.53 34.32
N GLN A 19 -29.11 -2.48 34.65
CA GLN A 19 -27.69 -2.32 34.29
C GLN A 19 -26.80 -3.14 35.23
N PRO A 20 -25.60 -3.52 34.77
CA PRO A 20 -24.39 -3.49 35.60
C PRO A 20 -23.35 -2.58 34.92
N SER A 21 -22.97 -1.50 35.60
CA SER A 21 -21.78 -1.41 36.46
C SER A 21 -20.50 -1.11 35.67
N ALA A 22 -20.09 0.17 35.77
CA ALA A 22 -18.79 0.66 35.39
C ALA A 22 -17.68 -0.09 36.14
N ALA A 23 -16.73 -0.65 35.39
CA ALA A 23 -15.42 -1.04 35.91
C ALA A 23 -14.38 -0.08 35.31
N ALA A 24 -13.76 0.68 36.20
CA ALA A 24 -12.70 1.63 35.90
C ALA A 24 -11.52 0.94 35.20
N ARG A 25 -11.01 1.56 34.14
CA ARG A 25 -9.67 1.28 33.59
C ARG A 25 -8.76 2.48 33.86
N PRO A 26 -7.50 2.24 34.25
CA PRO A 26 -6.60 3.29 34.71
C PRO A 26 -6.23 4.25 33.57
N GLY A 27 -6.23 5.55 33.88
CA GLY A 27 -5.93 6.62 32.95
C GLY A 27 -4.51 6.52 32.41
N LEU A 28 -4.39 6.53 31.08
CA LEU A 28 -3.13 6.80 30.40
C LEU A 28 -2.89 8.32 30.45
N LEU A 29 -2.10 8.76 31.42
CA LEU A 29 -1.59 10.13 31.50
C LEU A 29 -0.57 10.34 30.38
N LEU A 30 -1.00 10.99 29.29
CA LEU A 30 -0.08 11.58 28.30
C LEU A 30 0.53 12.85 28.91
N GLN A 31 1.59 12.68 29.70
CA GLN A 31 2.45 13.79 30.11
C GLN A 31 3.60 13.95 29.12
N ARG A 32 3.45 14.94 28.22
CA ARG A 32 4.42 15.99 27.84
C ARG A 32 4.41 16.33 26.33
N PRO A 33 4.62 17.62 26.00
CA PRO A 33 4.54 18.10 24.63
C PRO A 33 5.78 17.70 23.82
N LEU A 34 5.54 17.06 22.68
CA LEU A 34 6.51 16.98 21.58
C LEU A 34 6.53 18.35 20.88
N LEU A 35 7.73 18.76 20.45
CA LEU A 35 8.08 19.99 19.70
C LEU A 35 8.71 21.12 20.53
N GLY A 36 9.95 20.90 20.97
CA GLY A 36 10.92 21.98 21.22
C GLY A 36 11.82 22.14 20.00
N GLY A 37 11.58 23.16 19.18
CA GLY A 37 12.39 23.47 18.01
C GLY A 37 13.58 24.38 18.34
N HIS A 38 14.80 23.90 18.10
CA HIS A 38 15.99 24.75 18.05
C HIS A 38 16.36 25.02 16.58
N TYR A 39 16.20 26.27 16.16
CA TYR A 39 16.72 26.80 14.90
C TYR A 39 18.23 26.99 14.99
N CYS A 40 18.98 26.48 14.02
CA CYS A 40 20.37 26.90 13.79
C CYS A 40 20.59 27.17 12.30
N ALA A 41 21.15 28.34 12.01
CA ALA A 41 21.27 28.94 10.68
C ALA A 41 22.41 28.32 9.85
N ARG A 42 22.23 28.23 8.52
CA ARG A 42 23.27 27.86 7.54
C ARG A 42 24.02 29.10 7.03
N PRO A 43 25.31 28.98 6.66
CA PRO A 43 25.95 29.83 5.67
C PRO A 43 25.99 29.21 4.25
N ARG A 44 26.24 30.10 3.28
CA ARG A 44 26.10 29.97 1.82
C ARG A 44 27.24 29.24 1.10
N ALA A 45 26.90 28.90 -0.15
CA ALA A 45 27.57 28.17 -1.24
C ALA A 45 28.95 28.64 -1.74
N SER A 46 29.60 27.75 -2.50
CA SER A 46 30.42 28.07 -3.69
C SER A 46 30.44 26.90 -4.68
N GLY A 47 30.40 27.22 -5.99
CA GLY A 47 30.09 26.33 -7.12
C GLY A 47 31.27 25.60 -7.80
N PRO A 48 31.18 25.29 -9.12
CA PRO A 48 31.45 23.94 -9.64
C PRO A 48 32.73 23.81 -10.49
N THR A 49 33.18 22.57 -10.71
CA THR A 49 34.13 22.22 -11.78
C THR A 49 33.67 20.97 -12.55
N ARG A 50 33.89 21.03 -13.86
CA ARG A 50 33.40 20.15 -14.92
C ARG A 50 34.56 19.28 -15.42
N ALA A 51 34.33 17.98 -15.62
CA ALA A 51 35.18 17.15 -16.47
C ALA A 51 34.37 15.98 -17.07
N THR A 52 34.51 15.81 -18.38
CA THR A 52 34.15 14.61 -19.16
C THR A 52 35.47 13.92 -19.56
N PRO A 53 35.53 12.57 -19.74
CA PRO A 53 35.38 12.04 -21.10
C PRO A 53 34.79 10.62 -21.26
N SER A 54 34.21 10.43 -22.45
CA SER A 54 34.02 9.27 -23.35
C SER A 54 34.32 7.81 -22.93
N GLY A 55 33.37 6.92 -23.27
CA GLY A 55 33.57 5.49 -23.59
C GLY A 55 32.24 4.71 -23.72
N HIS A 56 31.94 4.14 -24.89
CA HIS A 56 30.79 3.26 -25.20
C HIS A 56 31.29 1.81 -25.49
N PRO A 57 30.44 0.77 -25.53
CA PRO A 57 29.43 0.34 -24.56
C PRO A 57 29.63 -1.15 -24.16
N GLY A 58 29.54 -1.47 -22.87
CA GLY A 58 29.49 -2.83 -22.35
C GLY A 58 28.10 -3.13 -21.79
N VAL A 59 27.41 -4.08 -22.41
CA VAL A 59 26.06 -4.54 -22.08
C VAL A 59 26.02 -5.21 -20.69
N CYS A 60 24.92 -5.02 -19.96
CA CYS A 60 24.50 -5.73 -18.72
C CYS A 60 25.05 -5.31 -17.33
N GLN A 61 25.09 -4.01 -16.99
CA GLN A 61 25.25 -3.57 -15.58
C GLN A 61 24.33 -2.41 -15.13
N ALA A 62 23.40 -1.94 -15.97
CA ALA A 62 22.61 -0.74 -15.69
C ALA A 62 21.45 -0.93 -14.68
N ASP A 63 21.12 -2.16 -14.24
CA ASP A 63 19.94 -2.42 -13.41
C ASP A 63 20.20 -2.43 -11.88
N GLU A 64 21.46 -2.58 -11.43
CA GLU A 64 21.76 -2.52 -9.98
C GLU A 64 21.86 -1.09 -9.45
N ALA A 65 22.29 -0.12 -10.28
CA ALA A 65 22.43 1.28 -9.88
C ALA A 65 21.08 2.02 -9.71
N ALA A 66 19.96 1.40 -10.07
CA ALA A 66 18.63 1.99 -9.99
C ALA A 66 17.82 1.58 -8.74
N ARG A 67 18.44 0.87 -7.78
CA ARG A 67 17.78 0.23 -6.61
C ARG A 67 17.85 1.02 -5.30
N ALA A 68 18.36 2.24 -5.32
CA ALA A 68 18.24 3.13 -4.18
C ALA A 68 18.25 4.56 -4.70
N LEU A 69 17.28 5.39 -4.31
CA LEU A 69 17.42 6.83 -4.43
C LEU A 69 18.56 7.24 -3.47
N PRO A 70 19.74 7.68 -3.95
CA PRO A 70 20.82 8.04 -3.04
C PRO A 70 20.40 9.28 -2.24
N GLY A 71 20.31 9.16 -0.91
CA GLY A 71 20.23 10.31 0.00
C GLY A 71 18.84 10.77 0.44
N ILE A 72 17.79 9.94 0.33
CA ILE A 72 16.50 10.24 0.98
C ILE A 72 16.47 9.60 2.37
N ASP A 73 16.81 10.39 3.39
CA ASP A 73 16.52 10.07 4.79
C ASP A 73 15.19 10.74 5.15
N TRP A 74 14.12 9.95 5.32
CA TRP A 74 12.82 10.48 5.73
C TRP A 74 12.81 11.02 7.18
N GLY A 75 13.96 11.05 7.85
CA GLY A 75 14.07 11.36 9.27
C GLY A 75 13.55 10.22 10.15
N LEU A 76 13.46 9.01 9.59
CA LEU A 76 13.05 7.80 10.30
C LEU A 76 14.30 7.13 10.87
N SER A 77 14.84 7.71 11.94
CA SER A 77 15.93 7.11 12.71
C SER A 77 15.34 6.01 13.59
N PHE A 78 15.42 4.76 13.14
CA PHE A 78 15.02 3.64 13.97
C PHE A 78 16.18 3.22 14.88
N HIS A 79 16.15 3.63 16.15
CA HIS A 79 17.05 3.09 17.15
C HIS A 79 16.72 1.61 17.36
N GLY A 80 17.63 0.72 16.93
CA GLY A 80 17.50 -0.71 17.16
C GLY A 80 17.52 -1.02 18.65
N THR A 81 16.68 -1.95 19.10
CA THR A 81 16.97 -2.70 20.32
C THR A 81 18.13 -3.64 19.99
N GLU A 82 19.29 -3.37 20.57
CA GLU A 82 20.39 -4.32 20.63
C GLU A 82 19.89 -5.63 21.25
N ASP A 83 19.96 -6.73 20.49
CA ASP A 83 20.46 -8.01 20.96
C ASP A 83 20.31 -9.07 19.86
N ALA A 84 21.42 -9.29 19.15
CA ALA A 84 21.65 -10.50 18.36
C ALA A 84 23.12 -10.88 18.48
N SER A 85 23.59 -11.10 19.71
CA SER A 85 24.90 -11.68 19.97
C SER A 85 24.74 -13.11 20.48
N SER A 86 24.65 -14.08 19.55
CA SER A 86 25.26 -15.41 19.65
C SER A 86 24.82 -16.32 18.50
N LEU A 87 25.57 -16.32 17.40
CA LEU A 87 25.51 -17.40 16.42
C LEU A 87 26.52 -18.46 16.82
N SER A 88 26.02 -19.57 17.37
CA SER A 88 26.76 -20.82 17.50
C SER A 88 26.46 -21.72 16.30
N THR A 89 27.53 -22.23 15.70
CA THR A 89 27.56 -23.08 14.52
C THR A 89 27.03 -24.48 14.82
N ALA A 90 25.96 -24.89 14.15
CA ALA A 90 25.63 -26.31 13.99
C ALA A 90 25.01 -26.57 12.62
N SER A 91 25.67 -27.41 11.84
CA SER A 91 25.30 -27.89 10.51
C SER A 91 24.21 -28.97 10.59
N SER A 92 23.04 -28.71 10.00
CA SER A 92 21.95 -29.67 9.74
C SER A 92 21.05 -29.11 8.63
N PRO A 93 20.29 -29.91 7.86
CA PRO A 93 20.05 -29.69 6.43
C PRO A 93 19.31 -28.37 6.15
N VAL A 94 20.10 -27.34 5.84
CA VAL A 94 19.69 -25.95 5.59
C VAL A 94 19.18 -25.83 4.16
N GLY A 95 18.12 -26.54 3.80
CA GLY A 95 17.64 -26.58 2.40
C GLY A 95 16.45 -25.65 2.13
N ALA A 96 15.37 -25.84 2.86
CA ALA A 96 14.10 -25.15 2.61
C ALA A 96 13.73 -24.12 3.70
N ALA A 97 14.04 -24.42 4.97
CA ALA A 97 13.70 -23.53 6.09
C ALA A 97 14.49 -22.21 6.06
N ALA A 98 15.76 -22.24 5.67
CA ALA A 98 16.58 -21.02 5.56
C ALA A 98 16.18 -20.11 4.39
N VAL A 99 15.67 -20.69 3.30
CA VAL A 99 15.20 -19.94 2.13
C VAL A 99 13.95 -19.11 2.49
N LEU A 100 13.17 -19.54 3.50
CA LEU A 100 11.95 -18.89 3.95
C LEU A 100 12.11 -17.98 5.17
N LEU A 101 13.30 -17.89 5.80
CA LEU A 101 13.54 -17.03 6.96
C LEU A 101 13.19 -15.53 6.74
N PRO A 102 13.51 -14.90 5.59
CA PRO A 102 13.09 -13.52 5.36
C PRO A 102 11.56 -13.36 5.19
N TYR A 103 10.84 -14.47 4.97
CA TYR A 103 9.40 -14.49 4.75
C TYR A 103 8.59 -14.78 6.02
N SER A 104 9.19 -15.27 7.10
CA SER A 104 8.44 -15.75 8.28
C SER A 104 8.32 -14.73 9.42
N SER A 105 8.98 -13.58 9.32
CA SER A 105 9.06 -12.58 10.39
C SER A 105 8.68 -11.15 9.96
N LEU A 106 7.69 -11.04 9.06
CA LEU A 106 7.13 -9.76 8.63
C LEU A 106 6.22 -9.17 9.71
N ASP A 107 6.20 -7.84 9.78
CA ASP A 107 5.27 -7.06 10.60
C ASP A 107 3.93 -6.86 9.89
N ALA A 108 3.95 -6.83 8.54
CA ALA A 108 2.75 -6.75 7.70
C ALA A 108 3.02 -7.20 6.26
N ILE A 109 1.94 -7.53 5.55
CA ILE A 109 1.92 -7.76 4.11
C ILE A 109 1.06 -6.67 3.47
N VAL A 110 1.66 -5.85 2.61
CA VAL A 110 1.00 -4.74 1.92
C VAL A 110 0.69 -5.16 0.50
N VAL A 111 -0.59 -5.11 0.11
CA VAL A 111 -1.06 -5.51 -1.22
C VAL A 111 -1.55 -4.30 -1.97
N LEU A 112 -0.92 -4.01 -3.12
CA LEU A 112 -1.43 -2.99 -4.03
C LEU A 112 -2.62 -3.56 -4.80
N ALA A 113 -3.77 -2.89 -4.71
CA ALA A 113 -4.84 -3.10 -5.68
C ALA A 113 -4.41 -2.71 -7.10
N GLY A 114 -5.30 -2.92 -8.06
CA GLY A 114 -4.99 -2.68 -9.47
C GLY A 114 -6.23 -2.58 -10.33
N GLY A 115 -7.30 -1.97 -9.79
CA GLY A 115 -8.59 -1.88 -10.46
C GLY A 115 -9.66 -2.82 -9.89
N GLN A 116 -10.89 -2.53 -10.30
CA GLN A 116 -12.08 -3.34 -10.14
C GLN A 116 -12.76 -3.49 -11.51
N THR A 117 -13.28 -4.68 -11.78
CA THR A 117 -14.09 -4.97 -12.99
C THR A 117 -15.59 -4.83 -12.71
N GLY A 118 -15.97 -4.67 -11.45
CA GLY A 118 -17.35 -4.51 -10.99
C GLY A 118 -17.43 -4.34 -9.46
N PRO A 119 -18.64 -4.15 -8.90
CA PRO A 119 -18.85 -4.01 -7.46
C PRO A 119 -18.29 -5.16 -6.62
N GLU A 120 -18.37 -6.39 -7.12
CA GLU A 120 -17.93 -7.61 -6.43
C GLU A 120 -16.88 -8.40 -7.24
N SER A 121 -16.30 -7.78 -8.27
CA SER A 121 -15.37 -8.45 -9.16
C SER A 121 -14.05 -7.71 -9.31
N LEU A 122 -12.98 -8.49 -9.27
CA LEU A 122 -11.61 -8.03 -9.40
C LEU A 122 -11.04 -8.55 -10.74
N PRO A 123 -10.08 -7.83 -11.33
CA PRO A 123 -9.33 -8.39 -12.45
C PRO A 123 -8.36 -9.48 -11.98
N GLU A 124 -8.06 -10.43 -12.86
CA GLU A 124 -7.24 -11.62 -12.53
C GLU A 124 -5.88 -11.28 -11.91
N TRP A 125 -5.21 -10.22 -12.35
CA TRP A 125 -3.93 -9.81 -11.76
C TRP A 125 -4.06 -9.35 -10.30
N VAL A 126 -5.21 -8.82 -9.88
CA VAL A 126 -5.46 -8.48 -8.47
C VAL A 126 -5.74 -9.74 -7.68
N GLU A 127 -6.52 -10.66 -8.23
CA GLU A 127 -6.79 -11.97 -7.61
C GLU A 127 -5.49 -12.72 -7.31
N ARG A 128 -4.55 -12.77 -8.28
CA ARG A 128 -3.23 -13.39 -8.09
C ARG A 128 -2.42 -12.74 -6.97
N ARG A 129 -2.45 -11.41 -6.84
CA ARG A 129 -1.79 -10.68 -5.73
C ARG A 129 -2.37 -11.07 -4.38
N LEU A 130 -3.70 -11.16 -4.29
CA LEU A 130 -4.40 -11.52 -3.07
C LEU A 130 -4.11 -12.97 -2.67
N ASP A 131 -4.10 -13.89 -3.62
CA ASP A 131 -3.76 -15.30 -3.37
C ASP A 131 -2.31 -15.45 -2.91
N ALA A 132 -1.37 -14.70 -3.50
CA ALA A 132 0.02 -14.66 -3.05
C ALA A 132 0.16 -14.08 -1.64
N ALA A 133 -0.55 -13.00 -1.33
CA ALA A 133 -0.56 -12.40 -0.01
C ALA A 133 -1.13 -13.34 1.06
N LEU A 134 -2.23 -14.04 0.77
CA LEU A 134 -2.82 -15.04 1.67
C LEU A 134 -1.88 -16.23 1.89
N SER A 135 -1.21 -16.69 0.83
CA SER A 135 -0.22 -17.75 0.92
C SER A 135 0.96 -17.35 1.79
N LEU A 136 1.47 -16.12 1.61
CA LEU A 136 2.52 -15.56 2.44
C LEU A 136 2.09 -15.41 3.90
N GLN A 137 0.87 -14.90 4.14
CA GLN A 137 0.31 -14.74 5.48
C GLN A 137 0.29 -16.07 6.25
N ARG A 138 -0.06 -17.17 5.57
CA ARG A 138 -0.12 -18.52 6.15
C ARG A 138 1.25 -19.10 6.54
N LEU A 139 2.36 -18.53 6.05
CA LEU A 139 3.70 -18.96 6.46
C LEU A 139 4.10 -18.42 7.84
N HIS A 140 3.36 -17.45 8.39
CA HIS A 140 3.67 -16.84 9.68
C HIS A 140 3.08 -17.65 10.84
N ALA A 141 3.91 -17.93 11.84
CA ALA A 141 3.48 -18.57 13.08
C ALA A 141 2.65 -17.65 13.99
N ARG A 142 2.72 -16.33 13.77
CA ARG A 142 1.94 -15.31 14.49
C ARG A 142 1.02 -14.59 13.52
N PRO A 143 -0.12 -14.04 13.97
CA PRO A 143 -0.96 -13.21 13.13
C PRO A 143 -0.15 -12.10 12.45
N CYS A 144 -0.12 -12.11 11.12
CA CYS A 144 0.54 -11.11 10.29
C CYS A 144 -0.55 -10.33 9.54
N PRO A 145 -0.72 -9.02 9.77
CA PRO A 145 -1.77 -8.26 9.13
C PRO A 145 -1.53 -8.14 7.62
N VAL A 146 -2.61 -8.26 6.84
CA VAL A 146 -2.61 -7.97 5.40
C VAL A 146 -3.29 -6.62 5.18
N LEU A 147 -2.51 -5.62 4.77
CA LEU A 147 -2.99 -4.29 4.42
C LEU A 147 -3.35 -4.22 2.94
N LEU A 148 -4.61 -3.97 2.67
CA LEU A 148 -5.19 -3.84 1.33
C LEU A 148 -5.25 -2.36 0.95
N LEU A 149 -4.47 -1.96 -0.06
CA LEU A 149 -4.40 -0.57 -0.51
C LEU A 149 -5.37 -0.29 -1.65
N GLY A 150 -5.93 0.91 -1.70
CA GLY A 150 -6.71 1.40 -2.83
C GLY A 150 -8.09 1.91 -2.44
N GLY A 151 -8.28 3.22 -2.56
CA GLY A 151 -9.59 3.89 -2.55
C GLY A 151 -10.31 3.82 -3.90
N GLY A 152 -9.57 3.77 -5.00
CA GLY A 152 -10.08 3.80 -6.36
C GLY A 152 -9.03 4.32 -7.34
N THR A 153 -9.49 4.92 -8.44
CA THR A 153 -8.62 5.54 -9.46
C THR A 153 -9.18 6.91 -9.87
N PRO A 154 -8.34 7.88 -10.23
CA PRO A 154 -8.80 9.18 -10.72
C PRO A 154 -9.43 9.12 -12.12
N HIS A 155 -9.45 7.96 -12.78
CA HIS A 155 -9.85 7.83 -14.18
C HIS A 155 -11.26 7.28 -14.41
N LYS A 156 -11.85 6.58 -13.43
CA LYS A 156 -13.23 6.04 -13.49
C LYS A 156 -13.97 6.35 -12.19
N GLY A 157 -15.29 6.49 -12.30
CA GLY A 157 -16.16 6.63 -11.14
C GLY A 157 -16.10 5.40 -10.23
N PRO A 158 -16.36 5.57 -8.92
CA PRO A 158 -16.38 4.44 -8.00
C PRO A 158 -17.58 3.53 -8.27
N TYR A 159 -17.45 2.25 -7.91
CA TYR A 159 -18.61 1.38 -7.76
C TYR A 159 -19.34 1.71 -6.46
N LEU A 160 -20.67 1.64 -6.50
CA LEU A 160 -21.53 1.86 -5.34
C LEU A 160 -22.25 0.56 -4.95
N ASP A 161 -22.44 0.35 -3.65
CA ASP A 161 -23.28 -0.72 -3.13
C ASP A 161 -24.78 -0.39 -3.33
N SER A 162 -25.65 -1.36 -3.02
CA SER A 162 -27.11 -1.20 -3.16
C SER A 162 -27.71 -0.09 -2.28
N ARG A 163 -26.94 0.46 -1.34
CA ARG A 163 -27.32 1.57 -0.45
C ARG A 163 -26.65 2.88 -0.84
N GLY A 164 -25.87 2.90 -1.93
CA GLY A 164 -25.18 4.09 -2.43
C GLY A 164 -23.84 4.39 -1.77
N PHE A 165 -23.25 3.47 -1.00
CA PHE A 165 -21.91 3.65 -0.43
C PHE A 165 -20.82 3.22 -1.41
N VAL A 166 -19.69 3.93 -1.40
CA VAL A 166 -18.53 3.60 -2.23
C VAL A 166 -17.92 2.25 -1.85
N ILE A 167 -17.74 1.39 -2.86
CA ILE A 167 -16.99 0.15 -2.76
C ILE A 167 -15.55 0.42 -3.23
N HIS A 168 -14.70 0.80 -2.28
CA HIS A 168 -13.26 1.00 -2.53
C HIS A 168 -12.60 -0.31 -3.00
N GLU A 169 -11.51 -0.19 -3.77
CA GLU A 169 -10.74 -1.36 -4.24
C GLU A 169 -10.30 -2.24 -3.07
N SER A 170 -9.81 -1.65 -1.97
CA SER A 170 -9.44 -2.38 -0.76
C SER A 170 -10.61 -3.11 -0.09
N SER A 171 -11.85 -2.65 -0.28
CA SER A 171 -13.05 -3.33 0.22
C SER A 171 -13.40 -4.56 -0.62
N ALA A 172 -13.29 -4.47 -1.93
CA ALA A 172 -13.45 -5.63 -2.82
C ALA A 172 -12.34 -6.68 -2.60
N CYS A 173 -11.08 -6.24 -2.43
CA CYS A 173 -9.98 -7.12 -2.06
C CYS A 173 -10.23 -7.86 -0.72
N ALA A 174 -10.79 -7.16 0.28
CA ALA A 174 -11.07 -7.77 1.58
C ALA A 174 -12.14 -8.85 1.45
N ALA A 175 -13.23 -8.56 0.72
CA ALA A 175 -14.30 -9.52 0.46
C ALA A 175 -13.75 -10.78 -0.25
N TYR A 176 -12.88 -10.60 -1.25
CA TYR A 176 -12.24 -11.70 -1.97
C TYR A 176 -11.41 -12.61 -1.05
N LEU A 177 -10.61 -12.03 -0.14
CA LEU A 177 -9.79 -12.79 0.81
C LEU A 177 -10.63 -13.52 1.85
N VAL A 178 -11.67 -12.86 2.39
CA VAL A 178 -12.59 -13.49 3.35
C VAL A 178 -13.29 -14.69 2.73
N ALA A 179 -13.74 -14.57 1.47
CA ALA A 179 -14.33 -15.69 0.73
C ALA A 179 -13.37 -16.88 0.55
N ARG A 180 -12.05 -16.65 0.66
CA ARG A 180 -10.99 -17.68 0.61
C ARG A 180 -10.47 -18.12 1.98
N GLY A 181 -11.18 -17.75 3.04
CA GLY A 181 -10.91 -18.17 4.41
C GLY A 181 -9.81 -17.38 5.11
N ALA A 182 -9.52 -16.14 4.66
CA ALA A 182 -8.73 -15.22 5.47
C ALA A 182 -9.50 -14.80 6.72
N ASP A 183 -8.82 -14.68 7.86
CA ASP A 183 -9.42 -14.15 9.10
C ASP A 183 -9.63 -12.63 8.96
N PRO A 184 -10.88 -12.13 8.99
CA PRO A 184 -11.16 -10.70 8.91
C PRO A 184 -10.43 -9.86 9.97
N ALA A 185 -10.12 -10.43 11.14
CA ALA A 185 -9.40 -9.72 12.20
C ALA A 185 -7.93 -9.40 11.84
N THR A 186 -7.40 -10.03 10.80
CA THR A 186 -6.04 -9.80 10.29
C THR A 186 -6.00 -8.94 9.03
N LEU A 187 -7.15 -8.52 8.50
CA LEU A 187 -7.23 -7.70 7.31
C LEU A 187 -7.39 -6.22 7.67
N LEU A 188 -6.55 -5.38 7.06
CA LEU A 188 -6.60 -3.94 7.19
C LEU A 188 -6.90 -3.31 5.83
N LYS A 189 -7.58 -2.16 5.84
CA LYS A 189 -7.86 -1.38 4.63
C LYS A 189 -7.21 -0.02 4.68
N GLU A 190 -6.75 0.43 3.53
CA GLU A 190 -6.39 1.80 3.23
C GLU A 190 -7.27 2.25 2.04
N VAL A 191 -7.94 3.40 2.17
CA VAL A 191 -8.97 3.87 1.21
C VAL A 191 -8.71 5.28 0.69
N SER A 192 -7.62 5.91 1.11
CA SER A 192 -7.27 7.29 0.76
C SER A 192 -6.43 7.35 -0.52
N SER A 193 -5.74 6.27 -0.88
CA SER A 193 -4.94 6.22 -2.08
C SER A 193 -5.76 6.07 -3.36
N TYR A 194 -5.37 6.80 -4.41
CA TYR A 194 -5.95 6.70 -5.76
C TYR A 194 -4.91 6.35 -6.82
N ASP A 195 -3.65 6.17 -6.40
CA ASP A 195 -2.51 5.87 -7.25
C ASP A 195 -1.35 5.26 -6.45
N THR A 196 -0.29 4.85 -7.14
CA THR A 196 0.88 4.21 -6.49
C THR A 196 1.61 5.15 -5.54
N VAL A 197 1.62 6.47 -5.79
CA VAL A 197 2.27 7.43 -4.86
C VAL A 197 1.48 7.52 -3.56
N GLY A 198 0.15 7.63 -3.64
CA GLY A 198 -0.71 7.56 -2.47
C GLY A 198 -0.63 6.23 -1.74
N ASN A 199 -0.55 5.10 -2.45
CA ASN A 199 -0.38 3.78 -1.84
C ASN A 199 0.83 3.77 -0.88
N ALA A 200 1.98 4.27 -1.34
CA ALA A 200 3.18 4.36 -0.51
C ALA A 200 2.99 5.34 0.67
N TYR A 201 2.50 6.56 0.40
CA TYR A 201 2.35 7.59 1.43
C TYR A 201 1.34 7.22 2.53
N PHE A 202 0.15 6.73 2.17
CA PHE A 202 -0.91 6.43 3.12
C PHE A 202 -0.69 5.11 3.85
N SER A 203 -0.09 4.10 3.21
CA SER A 203 0.32 2.89 3.95
C SER A 203 1.35 3.22 5.02
N LEU A 204 2.32 4.09 4.72
CA LEU A 204 3.30 4.57 5.69
C LEU A 204 2.64 5.36 6.83
N THR A 205 1.86 6.39 6.49
CA THR A 205 1.39 7.38 7.48
C THR A 205 0.18 6.94 8.31
N ILE A 206 -0.70 6.11 7.74
CA ILE A 206 -1.91 5.63 8.44
C ILE A 206 -1.63 4.37 9.24
N HIS A 207 -0.79 3.47 8.72
CA HIS A 207 -0.61 2.14 9.30
C HIS A 207 0.80 1.91 9.84
N ALA A 208 1.82 2.01 8.98
CA ALA A 208 3.14 1.54 9.37
C ALA A 208 3.81 2.39 10.46
N LEU A 209 3.74 3.73 10.38
CA LEU A 209 4.29 4.60 11.42
C LEU A 209 3.55 4.44 12.75
N PRO A 210 2.20 4.48 12.81
CA PRO A 210 1.48 4.26 14.08
C PRO A 210 1.67 2.85 14.67
N ALA A 211 1.77 1.82 13.83
CA ALA A 211 1.92 0.44 14.28
C ALA A 211 3.39 0.00 14.48
N GLY A 212 4.35 0.85 14.12
CA GLY A 212 5.78 0.56 14.22
C GLY A 212 6.26 -0.55 13.27
N TRP A 213 5.63 -0.72 12.10
CA TRP A 213 6.06 -1.72 11.12
C TRP A 213 7.39 -1.35 10.50
N ARG A 214 8.28 -2.34 10.38
CA ARG A 214 9.62 -2.18 9.80
C ARG A 214 9.84 -3.14 8.65
N ARG A 215 9.52 -4.42 8.86
CA ARG A 215 9.69 -5.50 7.89
C ARG A 215 8.38 -5.79 7.19
N VAL A 216 8.27 -5.36 5.94
CA VAL A 216 7.01 -5.41 5.20
C VAL A 216 7.22 -6.15 3.89
N ALA A 217 6.31 -7.06 3.57
CA ALA A 217 6.22 -7.56 2.21
C ALA A 217 5.33 -6.65 1.37
N VAL A 218 5.78 -6.27 0.17
CA VAL A 218 4.98 -5.52 -0.79
C VAL A 218 4.63 -6.45 -1.95
N VAL A 219 3.34 -6.72 -2.11
CA VAL A 219 2.77 -7.63 -3.10
C VAL A 219 2.15 -6.85 -4.25
N THR A 220 2.61 -7.10 -5.47
CA THR A 220 2.05 -6.52 -6.70
C THR A 220 2.35 -7.39 -7.92
N SER A 221 1.89 -7.01 -9.12
CA SER A 221 2.19 -7.73 -10.36
C SER A 221 3.60 -7.43 -10.87
N ASP A 222 4.19 -8.36 -11.63
CA ASP A 222 5.51 -8.21 -12.26
C ASP A 222 5.61 -6.91 -13.07
N PHE A 223 4.64 -6.60 -13.93
CA PHE A 223 4.64 -5.36 -14.73
C PHE A 223 4.66 -4.08 -13.86
N HIS A 224 4.13 -4.14 -12.63
CA HIS A 224 3.98 -2.95 -11.75
C HIS A 224 5.10 -2.85 -10.71
N MET A 225 5.85 -3.94 -10.48
CA MET A 225 6.85 -4.03 -9.43
C MET A 225 7.94 -2.96 -9.55
N PRO A 226 8.54 -2.68 -10.73
CA PRO A 226 9.63 -1.69 -10.81
C PRO A 226 9.24 -0.28 -10.35
N ARG A 227 8.01 0.15 -10.68
CA ARG A 227 7.48 1.44 -10.21
C ARG A 227 7.17 1.41 -8.73
N THR A 228 6.52 0.34 -8.26
CA THR A 228 6.21 0.14 -6.85
C THR A 228 7.47 0.19 -5.99
N ALA A 229 8.52 -0.51 -6.39
CA ALA A 229 9.79 -0.53 -5.67
C ALA A 229 10.39 0.87 -5.51
N SER A 230 10.42 1.67 -6.59
CA SER A 230 10.93 3.05 -6.54
C SER A 230 10.18 4.00 -5.61
N LEU A 231 8.97 3.62 -5.17
CA LEU A 231 8.13 4.38 -4.25
C LEU A 231 8.28 3.87 -2.81
N PHE A 232 8.38 2.55 -2.63
CA PHE A 232 8.43 1.92 -1.32
C PHE A 232 9.85 1.78 -0.76
N ASP A 233 10.90 1.68 -1.60
CA ASP A 233 12.30 1.39 -1.22
C ASP A 233 12.82 2.26 -0.07
N ALA A 234 12.41 3.52 -0.02
CA ALA A 234 12.90 4.45 0.99
C ALA A 234 12.13 4.36 2.32
N MET A 235 11.04 3.59 2.41
CA MET A 235 10.07 3.64 3.52
C MET A 235 10.18 2.47 4.51
N PHE A 236 10.60 1.28 4.06
CA PHE A 236 10.53 0.04 4.84
C PHE A 236 11.78 -0.84 4.63
N GLU A 237 11.99 -1.81 5.52
CA GLU A 237 12.79 -2.99 5.21
C GLU A 237 11.90 -3.96 4.39
N LEU A 238 12.24 -4.15 3.12
CA LEU A 238 11.30 -4.67 2.14
C LEU A 238 11.60 -6.07 1.64
N LEU A 239 10.53 -6.83 1.55
CA LEU A 239 10.44 -8.01 0.72
C LEU A 239 9.48 -7.74 -0.45
N TYR A 240 9.97 -7.79 -1.68
CA TYR A 240 9.13 -7.65 -2.86
C TYR A 240 8.62 -9.01 -3.34
N VAL A 241 7.30 -9.14 -3.44
CA VAL A 241 6.64 -10.34 -3.94
C VAL A 241 5.87 -9.98 -5.20
N ALA A 242 6.44 -10.32 -6.35
CA ALA A 242 5.86 -10.05 -7.64
C ALA A 242 5.07 -11.27 -8.14
N THR A 243 3.83 -11.07 -8.58
CA THR A 243 2.99 -12.14 -9.14
C THR A 243 3.04 -12.13 -10.66
N SER A 244 3.13 -13.31 -11.26
CA SER A 244 3.30 -13.49 -12.69
C SER A 244 2.20 -12.85 -13.54
N ASP A 245 2.61 -12.21 -14.62
CA ASP A 245 1.73 -11.66 -15.67
C ASP A 245 1.35 -12.71 -16.73
N ALA A 246 1.86 -13.94 -16.63
CA ALA A 246 1.69 -14.95 -17.66
C ALA A 246 0.20 -15.28 -17.88
N GLY A 247 -0.26 -15.19 -19.12
CA GLY A 247 -1.64 -15.47 -19.51
C GLY A 247 -2.67 -14.42 -19.09
N VAL A 248 -2.26 -13.33 -18.44
CA VAL A 248 -3.18 -12.26 -17.99
C VAL A 248 -3.51 -11.29 -19.13
N PHE A 249 -2.55 -11.03 -20.00
CA PHE A 249 -2.67 -10.07 -21.09
C PHE A 249 -2.12 -10.66 -22.39
N GLU A 250 -2.65 -10.19 -23.51
CA GLU A 250 -1.98 -10.33 -24.81
C GLU A 250 -0.58 -9.69 -24.77
N PRO A 251 0.44 -10.27 -25.42
CA PRO A 251 1.81 -9.78 -25.33
C PRO A 251 1.99 -8.29 -25.68
N GLU A 252 1.28 -7.81 -26.70
CA GLU A 252 1.29 -6.40 -27.10
C GLU A 252 0.75 -5.49 -25.98
N VAL A 253 -0.37 -5.89 -25.35
CA VAL A 253 -1.00 -5.13 -24.25
C VAL A 253 -0.10 -5.11 -23.03
N LEU A 254 0.54 -6.24 -22.70
CA LEU A 254 1.50 -6.31 -21.60
C LEU A 254 2.68 -5.37 -21.82
N GLN A 255 3.21 -5.32 -23.05
CA GLN A 255 4.34 -4.44 -23.38
C GLN A 255 3.96 -2.96 -23.23
N ILE A 256 2.81 -2.54 -23.78
CA ILE A 256 2.30 -1.17 -23.64
C ILE A 256 2.16 -0.79 -22.15
N ARG A 257 1.67 -1.72 -21.33
CA ARG A 257 1.51 -1.49 -19.89
C ARG A 257 2.85 -1.34 -19.18
N LYS A 258 3.84 -2.18 -19.51
CA LYS A 258 5.21 -2.06 -18.99
C LYS A 258 5.85 -0.72 -19.38
N ASP A 259 5.68 -0.29 -20.63
CA ASP A 259 6.22 0.99 -21.11
C ASP A 259 5.59 2.18 -20.37
N LYS A 260 4.28 2.13 -20.12
CA LYS A 260 3.58 3.14 -19.32
C LYS A 260 4.05 3.16 -17.86
N GLU A 261 4.23 2.00 -17.24
CA GLU A 261 4.75 1.91 -15.87
C GLU A 261 6.19 2.42 -15.78
N ALA A 262 7.03 2.15 -16.79
CA ALA A 262 8.37 2.69 -16.88
C ALA A 262 8.37 4.22 -17.04
N ALA A 263 7.52 4.77 -17.91
CA ALA A 263 7.37 6.22 -18.06
C ALA A 263 6.88 6.90 -16.78
N ALA A 264 5.90 6.30 -16.08
CA ALA A 264 5.39 6.79 -14.81
C ALA A 264 6.47 6.74 -13.71
N ARG A 265 7.26 5.65 -13.65
CA ARG A 265 8.42 5.52 -12.76
C ARG A 265 9.43 6.63 -13.01
N LEU A 266 9.81 6.89 -14.27
CA LEU A 266 10.75 7.97 -14.59
C LEU A 266 10.22 9.36 -14.18
N SER A 267 8.92 9.59 -14.34
CA SER A 267 8.28 10.83 -13.87
C SER A 267 8.33 10.97 -12.34
N TRP A 268 8.08 9.87 -11.63
CA TRP A 268 8.23 9.84 -10.17
C TRP A 268 9.67 10.13 -9.75
N LEU A 269 10.67 9.44 -10.31
CA LEU A 269 12.08 9.62 -9.94
C LEU A 269 12.54 11.08 -10.11
N ARG A 270 12.12 11.76 -11.19
CA ARG A 270 12.39 13.20 -11.38
C ARG A 270 11.77 14.04 -10.27
N THR A 271 10.53 13.76 -9.91
CA THR A 271 9.81 14.47 -8.84
C THR A 271 10.45 14.23 -7.47
N ALA A 272 10.72 12.96 -7.15
CA ALA A 272 11.27 12.53 -5.88
C ALA A 272 12.69 13.08 -5.62
N SER A 273 13.46 13.38 -6.67
CA SER A 273 14.82 13.94 -6.53
C SER A 273 14.90 15.22 -5.69
N GLY A 274 13.80 15.99 -5.61
CA GLY A 274 13.70 17.19 -4.77
C GLY A 274 13.01 16.99 -3.42
N LEU A 275 12.53 15.78 -3.11
CA LEU A 275 11.75 15.46 -1.91
C LEU A 275 12.62 14.66 -0.94
N THR A 276 13.17 15.33 0.07
CA THR A 276 14.13 14.73 1.02
C THR A 276 13.53 14.53 2.42
N SER A 277 12.22 14.71 2.60
CA SER A 277 11.56 14.56 3.91
C SER A 277 10.06 14.34 3.77
N LEU A 278 9.45 13.72 4.79
CA LEU A 278 8.02 13.38 4.76
C LEU A 278 7.16 14.64 4.70
N ARG A 279 7.66 15.73 5.31
CA ARG A 279 7.07 17.07 5.21
C ARG A 279 7.04 17.58 3.78
N GLN A 280 8.12 17.46 3.03
CA GLN A 280 8.17 17.89 1.63
C GLN A 280 7.30 17.02 0.73
N LEU A 281 7.29 15.69 0.94
CA LEU A 281 6.39 14.80 0.23
C LEU A 281 4.93 15.15 0.51
N HIS A 282 4.55 15.35 1.78
CA HIS A 282 3.22 15.81 2.17
C HIS A 282 2.85 17.13 1.47
N ALA A 283 3.73 18.14 1.52
CA ALA A 283 3.48 19.43 0.89
C ALA A 283 3.30 19.28 -0.62
N TRP A 284 4.17 18.53 -1.30
CA TRP A 284 4.04 18.28 -2.74
C TRP A 284 2.75 17.51 -3.06
N LEU A 285 2.38 16.50 -2.26
CA LEU A 285 1.21 15.66 -2.48
C LEU A 285 -0.07 16.50 -2.47
N HIS A 286 -0.25 17.34 -1.45
CA HIS A 286 -1.47 18.13 -1.27
C HIS A 286 -1.46 19.48 -2.00
N ASP A 287 -0.30 19.94 -2.47
CA ASP A 287 -0.21 21.14 -3.28
C ASP A 287 -0.27 20.80 -4.78
N THR A 288 0.47 19.80 -5.26
CA THR A 288 0.76 19.60 -6.69
C THR A 288 0.15 18.33 -7.29
N HIS A 289 0.04 17.25 -6.53
CA HIS A 289 -0.35 15.94 -7.08
C HIS A 289 -1.81 15.93 -7.56
N LEU A 290 -2.07 15.29 -8.70
CA LEU A 290 -3.41 15.24 -9.32
C LEU A 290 -4.48 14.74 -8.35
N CYS A 291 -4.22 13.64 -7.65
CA CYS A 291 -5.25 12.98 -6.85
C CYS A 291 -5.56 13.68 -5.51
N TYR A 292 -4.67 14.55 -5.01
CA TYR A 292 -4.74 15.03 -3.62
C TYR A 292 -4.66 16.54 -3.48
N ALA A 293 -4.27 17.25 -4.54
CA ALA A 293 -4.28 18.69 -4.56
C ALA A 293 -5.67 19.23 -4.86
N VAL A 294 -6.25 19.96 -3.89
CA VAL A 294 -7.60 20.55 -4.02
C VAL A 294 -7.70 21.45 -5.27
N ARG A 295 -6.62 22.18 -5.61
CA ARG A 295 -6.59 23.04 -6.80
C ARG A 295 -6.76 22.28 -8.13
N ARG A 296 -6.49 20.96 -8.11
CA ARG A 296 -6.58 20.06 -9.27
C ARG A 296 -7.81 19.14 -9.22
N GLN A 297 -8.69 19.31 -8.23
CA GLN A 297 -9.86 18.45 -8.06
C GLN A 297 -10.77 18.40 -9.30
N HIS A 298 -10.81 19.49 -10.07
CA HIS A 298 -11.57 19.58 -11.32
C HIS A 298 -11.04 18.68 -12.45
N GLU A 299 -9.81 18.18 -12.34
CA GLU A 299 -9.21 17.22 -13.29
C GLU A 299 -9.59 15.76 -12.94
N PHE A 300 -10.17 15.52 -11.77
CA PHE A 300 -10.52 14.17 -11.32
C PHE A 300 -11.69 13.61 -12.14
N GLY A 301 -11.57 12.36 -12.60
CA GLY A 301 -12.55 11.71 -13.47
C GLY A 301 -12.46 12.13 -14.94
N VAL A 302 -11.55 13.04 -15.30
CA VAL A 302 -11.30 13.40 -16.71
C VAL A 302 -10.41 12.32 -17.34
N PRO A 303 -10.88 11.61 -18.38
CA PRO A 303 -10.08 10.58 -19.02
C PRO A 303 -8.84 11.21 -19.67
N THR A 304 -7.65 10.84 -19.19
CA THR A 304 -6.37 11.24 -19.82
C THR A 304 -5.87 10.20 -20.81
N VAL A 305 -6.52 9.03 -20.85
CA VAL A 305 -6.25 7.93 -21.77
C VAL A 305 -7.47 7.74 -22.65
N THR A 306 -7.29 7.90 -23.96
CA THR A 306 -8.34 7.67 -24.95
C THR A 306 -8.16 6.36 -25.72
N ASP A 307 -7.03 5.68 -25.56
CA ASP A 307 -6.76 4.40 -26.24
C ASP A 307 -7.60 3.27 -25.62
N PRO A 308 -8.53 2.66 -26.37
CA PRO A 308 -9.39 1.58 -25.88
C PRO A 308 -8.61 0.33 -25.46
N LYS A 309 -7.48 0.01 -26.13
CA LYS A 309 -6.63 -1.13 -25.74
C LYS A 309 -5.97 -0.87 -24.38
N LEU A 310 -5.58 0.37 -24.12
CA LEU A 310 -5.00 0.76 -22.85
C LEU A 310 -6.05 0.79 -21.74
N LEU A 311 -7.26 1.29 -22.02
CA LEU A 311 -8.38 1.30 -21.08
C LEU A 311 -8.80 -0.11 -20.67
N ALA A 312 -8.79 -1.08 -21.60
CA ALA A 312 -9.06 -2.49 -21.31
C ALA A 312 -8.06 -3.13 -20.33
N SER A 313 -6.93 -2.47 -20.05
CA SER A 313 -5.95 -2.91 -19.06
C SER A 313 -6.17 -2.32 -17.64
N TYR A 314 -7.16 -1.46 -17.41
CA TYR A 314 -7.44 -0.76 -16.13
C TYR A 314 -8.79 -1.13 -15.50
#